data_AF-A0A2K9LLD6-F1
#
_entry.id   AF-A0A2K9LLD6-F1
#
_cell.length_a   1.000
_cell.length_b   1.000
_cell.length_c   1.000
_cell.angle_alpha   90.00
_cell.angle_beta   90.00
_cell.angle_gamma   90.00
#
_symmetry.space_group_name_H-M   'P 1'
#
loop_
_entity.id
_entity.type
_entity.pdbx_description
1 polymer ?
#
loop_
_entity_poly.entity_id
_entity_poly.type
_entity_poly.pdbx_seq_one_letter_code
_entity_poly.pdbx_strand_id
1 'polypeptide(L)'
;MSNTRTKWMLWISLVLIMQSACWSQAAQQQTDLERPLVAWAGLSLSGSSNKLDILYPRVMKYQVRANQLLYSTLKGVRPEYYQLVTDDKVDLRKGNSLAMTLMVDSENVVVRQLAGLHQAVVEISASVLVYDVASDEKAVVASFPVGLGPYVETYEHSAPTPQQLDRLVEGYLFGGLSNLEAGLIETAISNMQSADIKYRYAAKIGIGSVAIAEEAAALMAPNFGSDQNVMEAYIARQTARLLSTSQKVSVIPYRVDSAVAQMVLRFTGKKTTVLLELPEPDYQLSVNVERFARKLTQENKHEQLFVYAARATIGIDDDFGDQVYQESMKNYVHKKILRSQPNINEWVVYRGALENLTLTFFQQLAAPQAGWFNLQGFEGDQRKQVQSDLLAAAEVLEQCR
;
A
#
# COMPACT_ATOMS: atom_id res chain seq x y z
N MET A 1 -74.34 21.50 -13.63
CA MET A 1 -73.60 20.21 -13.60
C MET A 1 -72.26 20.40 -14.32
N SER A 2 -71.17 20.78 -13.65
CA SER A 2 -69.79 20.77 -14.23
C SER A 2 -68.68 21.13 -13.24
N ASN A 3 -68.63 20.57 -12.02
CA ASN A 3 -67.52 20.93 -11.11
C ASN A 3 -66.97 19.81 -10.20
N THR A 4 -67.34 18.56 -10.46
CA THR A 4 -66.88 17.41 -9.66
C THR A 4 -65.79 16.58 -10.34
N ARG A 5 -65.65 16.61 -11.67
CA ARG A 5 -64.62 15.84 -12.38
C ARG A 5 -63.22 16.44 -12.31
N THR A 6 -63.10 17.77 -12.28
CA THR A 6 -61.79 18.44 -12.26
C THR A 6 -61.09 18.34 -10.90
N LYS A 7 -61.85 18.28 -9.80
CA LYS A 7 -61.29 18.12 -8.44
C LYS A 7 -60.77 16.70 -8.17
N TRP A 8 -61.34 15.68 -8.81
CA TRP A 8 -60.89 14.29 -8.66
C TRP A 8 -59.58 14.00 -9.39
N MET A 9 -59.36 14.59 -10.58
CA MET A 9 -58.07 14.42 -11.30
C MET A 9 -56.91 15.13 -10.59
N LEU A 10 -57.14 16.31 -9.98
CA LEU A 10 -56.10 17.02 -9.22
C LEU A 10 -55.66 16.29 -7.94
N TRP A 11 -56.57 15.56 -7.29
CA TRP A 11 -56.24 14.76 -6.10
C TRP A 11 -55.43 13.50 -6.44
N ILE A 12 -55.74 12.83 -7.55
CA ILE A 12 -55.01 11.62 -7.97
C ILE A 12 -53.57 11.98 -8.39
N SER A 13 -53.38 13.10 -9.10
CA SER A 13 -52.05 13.58 -9.46
C SER A 13 -51.20 13.98 -8.25
N LEU A 14 -51.79 14.57 -7.21
CA LEU A 14 -51.07 14.97 -6.00
C LEU A 14 -50.64 13.75 -5.15
N VAL A 15 -51.48 12.71 -5.09
CA VAL A 15 -51.17 11.44 -4.39
C VAL A 15 -50.09 10.65 -5.14
N LEU A 16 -50.11 10.64 -6.48
CA LEU A 16 -49.05 10.00 -7.28
C LEU A 16 -47.69 10.71 -7.17
N ILE A 17 -47.67 12.04 -7.07
CA ILE A 17 -46.43 12.82 -6.86
C ILE A 17 -45.90 12.67 -5.42
N MET A 18 -46.77 12.57 -4.41
CA MET A 18 -46.34 12.29 -3.03
C MET A 18 -45.86 10.84 -2.84
N GLN A 19 -46.46 9.87 -3.54
CA GLN A 19 -45.98 8.49 -3.50
C GLN A 19 -44.65 8.32 -4.25
N SER A 20 -44.44 8.98 -5.38
CA SER A 20 -43.14 8.94 -6.07
C SER A 20 -42.03 9.63 -5.28
N ALA A 21 -42.31 10.74 -4.59
CA ALA A 21 -41.35 11.42 -3.72
C ALA A 21 -40.96 10.58 -2.47
N CYS A 22 -41.95 9.92 -1.84
CA CYS A 22 -41.68 8.98 -0.74
C CYS A 22 -40.91 7.74 -1.18
N TRP A 23 -41.18 7.21 -2.37
CA TRP A 23 -40.44 6.06 -2.91
C TRP A 23 -39.02 6.42 -3.32
N SER A 24 -38.79 7.63 -3.86
CA SER A 24 -37.44 8.11 -4.14
C SER A 24 -36.62 8.34 -2.86
N GLN A 25 -37.24 8.87 -1.80
CA GLN A 25 -36.55 9.05 -0.51
C GLN A 25 -36.28 7.71 0.18
N ALA A 26 -37.24 6.78 0.21
CA ALA A 26 -37.02 5.46 0.80
C ALA A 26 -35.98 4.63 0.04
N ALA A 27 -35.98 4.66 -1.31
CA ALA A 27 -34.97 3.98 -2.12
C ALA A 27 -33.57 4.61 -1.97
N GLN A 28 -33.49 5.93 -1.80
CA GLN A 28 -32.23 6.65 -1.59
C GLN A 28 -31.72 6.54 -0.15
N GLN A 29 -32.60 6.28 0.82
CA GLN A 29 -32.25 6.02 2.23
C GLN A 29 -31.86 4.55 2.47
N GLN A 30 -32.33 3.63 1.62
CA GLN A 30 -32.00 2.20 1.68
C GLN A 30 -30.67 1.86 1.00
N THR A 31 -30.25 2.62 -0.03
CA THR A 31 -28.89 2.51 -0.63
C THR A 31 -27.79 3.12 0.23
N ASP A 32 -28.11 4.10 1.09
CA ASP A 32 -27.16 4.67 2.04
C ASP A 32 -26.85 3.76 3.24
N LEU A 33 -27.64 2.71 3.46
CA LEU A 33 -27.39 1.68 4.48
C LEU A 33 -26.43 0.57 4.00
N GLU A 34 -26.10 0.50 2.71
CA GLU A 34 -25.21 -0.52 2.13
C GLU A 34 -23.76 -0.04 1.95
N ARG A 35 -23.53 1.28 1.96
CA ARG A 35 -22.19 1.86 1.73
C ARG A 35 -21.47 2.11 3.05
N PRO A 36 -20.28 1.56 3.28
CA PRO A 36 -19.57 1.77 4.53
C PRO A 36 -19.15 3.24 4.70
N LEU A 37 -19.24 3.73 5.93
CA LEU A 37 -18.75 5.06 6.30
C LEU A 37 -17.26 4.99 6.62
N VAL A 38 -16.48 5.83 5.94
CA VAL A 38 -15.01 5.86 6.00
C VAL A 38 -14.53 7.24 6.46
N ALA A 39 -13.83 7.29 7.59
CA ALA A 39 -13.26 8.51 8.14
C ALA A 39 -11.93 8.86 7.48
N TRP A 40 -11.84 10.02 6.84
CA TRP A 40 -10.59 10.52 6.28
C TRP A 40 -9.63 10.98 7.39
N ALA A 41 -8.39 10.51 7.34
CA ALA A 41 -7.35 10.80 8.32
C ALA A 41 -6.26 11.75 7.80
N GLY A 42 -6.20 12.03 6.49
CA GLY A 42 -5.18 12.90 5.88
C GLY A 42 -4.07 12.11 5.18
N LEU A 43 -2.95 12.80 4.93
CA LEU A 43 -1.69 12.22 4.51
C LEU A 43 -0.90 11.80 5.73
N SER A 44 -0.48 10.54 5.76
CA SER A 44 0.38 9.96 6.79
C SER A 44 1.73 9.53 6.20
N LEU A 45 2.75 9.47 7.05
CA LEU A 45 4.06 8.95 6.69
C LEU A 45 4.25 7.61 7.37
N SER A 46 4.66 6.61 6.62
CA SER A 46 4.72 5.25 7.16
C SER A 46 5.98 5.06 8.04
N GLY A 47 5.83 4.45 9.23
CA GLY A 47 6.94 4.13 10.12
C GLY A 47 6.88 4.80 11.50
N SER A 48 7.90 4.52 12.31
CA SER A 48 8.03 5.02 13.69
C SER A 48 8.18 6.54 13.70
N SER A 49 7.43 7.21 14.58
CA SER A 49 7.37 8.68 14.65
C SER A 49 8.74 9.35 14.86
N ASN A 50 9.66 8.70 15.55
CA ASN A 50 11.02 9.18 15.81
C ASN A 50 12.02 8.93 14.67
N LYS A 51 11.59 8.43 13.53
CA LYS A 51 12.44 8.13 12.35
C LYS A 51 11.95 8.79 11.06
N LEU A 52 10.84 9.54 11.11
CA LEU A 52 10.21 10.08 9.90
C LEU A 52 11.10 11.08 9.16
N ASP A 53 11.95 11.82 9.88
CA ASP A 53 12.91 12.78 9.33
C ASP A 53 14.00 12.12 8.48
N ILE A 54 14.41 10.90 8.86
CA ILE A 54 15.36 10.08 8.10
C ILE A 54 14.68 9.46 6.89
N LEU A 55 13.45 8.96 7.05
CA LEU A 55 12.72 8.23 6.01
C LEU A 55 12.10 9.14 4.95
N TYR A 56 11.72 10.37 5.32
CA TYR A 56 10.99 11.32 4.47
C TYR A 56 11.56 12.75 4.55
N PRO A 57 12.87 12.93 4.25
CA PRO A 57 13.56 14.20 4.50
C PRO A 57 12.99 15.40 3.71
N ARG A 58 12.25 15.17 2.61
CA ARG A 58 11.66 16.25 1.80
C ARG A 58 10.14 16.24 1.83
N VAL A 59 9.50 15.08 1.79
CA VAL A 59 8.02 14.98 1.80
C VAL A 59 7.43 15.59 3.07
N MET A 60 8.09 15.44 4.23
CA MET A 60 7.64 16.04 5.50
C MET A 60 7.37 17.55 5.40
N LYS A 61 8.16 18.28 4.60
CA LYS A 61 8.01 19.74 4.42
C LYS A 61 6.66 20.12 3.82
N TYR A 62 6.04 19.20 3.08
CA TYR A 62 4.82 19.43 2.32
C TYR A 62 3.57 18.81 2.96
N GLN A 63 3.69 18.09 4.07
CA GLN A 63 2.57 17.37 4.68
C GLN A 63 1.39 18.28 5.05
N VAL A 64 1.65 19.47 5.60
CA VAL A 64 0.59 20.43 5.95
C VAL A 64 -0.17 20.90 4.71
N ARG A 65 0.56 21.31 3.66
CA ARG A 65 -0.04 21.75 2.39
C ARG A 65 -0.79 20.62 1.70
N ALA A 66 -0.23 19.41 1.69
CA ALA A 66 -0.87 18.22 1.13
C ALA A 66 -2.20 17.95 1.84
N ASN A 67 -2.21 18.00 3.18
CA ASN A 67 -3.42 17.84 3.97
C ASN A 67 -4.48 18.90 3.68
N GLN A 68 -4.08 20.17 3.52
CA GLN A 68 -4.99 21.25 3.15
C GLN A 68 -5.64 21.01 1.79
N LEU A 69 -4.85 20.64 0.79
CA LEU A 69 -5.34 20.33 -0.55
C LEU A 69 -6.29 19.13 -0.53
N LEU A 70 -5.84 18.00 0.04
CA LEU A 70 -6.65 16.78 0.16
C LEU A 70 -7.98 17.07 0.86
N TYR A 71 -7.96 17.78 1.97
CA TYR A 71 -9.16 18.16 2.69
C TYR A 71 -10.11 19.02 1.85
N SER A 72 -9.61 20.07 1.19
CA SER A 72 -10.44 20.95 0.36
C SER A 72 -11.08 20.21 -0.82
N THR A 73 -10.34 19.29 -1.45
CA THR A 73 -10.83 18.55 -2.61
C THR A 73 -11.80 17.46 -2.18
N LEU A 74 -11.45 16.66 -1.16
CA LEU A 74 -12.25 15.51 -0.73
C LEU A 74 -13.61 15.89 -0.13
N LYS A 75 -13.79 17.11 0.38
CA LYS A 75 -15.12 17.59 0.79
C LYS A 75 -16.16 17.54 -0.33
N GLY A 76 -15.74 17.79 -1.57
CA GLY A 76 -16.60 17.77 -2.76
C GLY A 76 -16.75 16.38 -3.38
N VAL A 77 -15.90 15.42 -2.99
CA VAL A 77 -15.88 14.09 -3.59
C VAL A 77 -16.98 13.21 -3.01
N ARG A 78 -17.65 12.45 -3.87
CA ARG A 78 -18.67 11.46 -3.51
C ARG A 78 -18.32 10.13 -4.18
N PRO A 79 -17.51 9.29 -3.50
CA PRO A 79 -17.13 7.98 -4.03
C PRO A 79 -18.35 7.09 -4.28
N GLU A 80 -18.26 6.19 -5.25
CA GLU A 80 -19.36 5.32 -5.64
C GLU A 80 -19.72 4.32 -4.53
N TYR A 81 -18.71 3.66 -3.97
CA TYR A 81 -18.87 2.49 -3.11
C TYR A 81 -18.88 2.77 -1.60
N TYR A 82 -18.60 4.00 -1.15
CA TYR A 82 -18.50 4.32 0.28
C TYR A 82 -18.84 5.78 0.60
N GLN A 83 -19.16 6.07 1.86
CA GLN A 83 -19.41 7.42 2.36
C GLN A 83 -18.16 7.99 3.02
N LEU A 84 -17.55 9.02 2.42
CA LEU A 84 -16.34 9.65 2.96
C LEU A 84 -16.68 10.77 3.96
N VAL A 85 -16.14 10.70 5.17
CA VAL A 85 -16.28 11.73 6.22
C VAL A 85 -14.96 12.44 6.44
N THR A 86 -14.90 13.74 6.15
CA THR A 86 -13.67 14.56 6.24
C THR A 86 -13.64 15.49 7.46
N ASP A 87 -14.80 16.00 7.88
CA ASP A 87 -14.89 17.04 8.91
C ASP A 87 -15.07 16.45 10.31
N ASP A 88 -16.05 15.57 10.47
CA ASP A 88 -16.47 15.10 11.78
C ASP A 88 -15.67 13.89 12.27
N LYS A 89 -15.52 13.79 13.59
CA LYS A 89 -15.13 12.54 14.22
C LYS A 89 -16.26 11.53 14.10
N VAL A 90 -15.90 10.28 13.86
CA VAL A 90 -16.86 9.18 13.74
C VAL A 90 -17.08 8.53 15.11
N ASP A 91 -18.34 8.26 15.44
CA ASP A 91 -18.70 7.58 16.69
C ASP A 91 -18.69 6.07 16.50
N LEU A 92 -17.73 5.39 17.13
CA LEU A 92 -17.56 3.93 17.05
C LEU A 92 -18.77 3.17 17.59
N ARG A 93 -19.56 3.77 18.50
CA ARG A 93 -20.74 3.14 19.08
C ARG A 93 -21.86 2.94 18.05
N LYS A 94 -21.78 3.61 16.90
CA LYS A 94 -22.70 3.45 15.77
C LYS A 94 -22.29 2.34 14.80
N GLY A 95 -21.23 1.59 15.10
CA GLY A 95 -20.74 0.50 14.25
C GLY A 95 -19.92 0.95 13.05
N ASN A 96 -19.50 2.22 12.98
CA ASN A 96 -18.60 2.72 11.94
C ASN A 96 -17.16 2.69 12.45
N SER A 97 -16.27 1.97 11.77
CA SER A 97 -14.90 1.73 12.24
C SER A 97 -13.82 1.96 11.17
N LEU A 98 -14.20 2.24 9.92
CA LEU A 98 -13.22 2.39 8.85
C LEU A 98 -12.62 3.80 8.83
N ALA A 99 -11.30 3.88 8.78
CA ALA A 99 -10.57 5.09 8.46
C ALA A 99 -9.70 4.89 7.22
N MET A 100 -9.47 5.98 6.50
CA MET A 100 -8.65 6.02 5.31
C MET A 100 -7.57 7.09 5.41
N THR A 101 -6.37 6.78 4.93
CA THR A 101 -5.24 7.72 4.84
C THR A 101 -4.55 7.57 3.49
N LEU A 102 -3.96 8.66 2.99
CA LEU A 102 -2.94 8.59 1.94
C LEU A 102 -1.59 8.39 2.64
N MET A 103 -1.09 7.16 2.66
CA MET A 103 0.17 6.81 3.30
C MET A 103 1.32 6.93 2.30
N VAL A 104 2.36 7.69 2.65
CA VAL A 104 3.64 7.67 1.93
C VAL A 104 4.50 6.54 2.49
N ASP A 105 4.87 5.62 1.60
CA ASP A 105 5.55 4.36 1.92
C ASP A 105 7.08 4.47 1.80
N SER A 106 7.56 5.32 0.91
CA SER A 106 9.00 5.56 0.70
C SER A 106 9.25 6.88 -0.02
N GLU A 107 10.33 7.57 0.35
CA GLU A 107 10.90 8.68 -0.40
C GLU A 107 12.30 8.30 -0.90
N ASN A 108 12.53 8.42 -2.20
CA ASN A 108 13.84 8.19 -2.82
C ASN A 108 14.16 9.34 -3.77
N VAL A 109 15.10 10.19 -3.35
CA VAL A 109 15.57 11.34 -4.13
C VAL A 109 17.06 11.23 -4.32
N VAL A 110 17.49 10.84 -5.51
CA VAL A 110 18.90 10.58 -5.82
C VAL A 110 19.39 11.46 -6.96
N VAL A 111 20.64 11.91 -6.83
CA VAL A 111 21.37 12.57 -7.91
C VAL A 111 22.37 11.57 -8.47
N ARG A 112 22.26 11.27 -9.75
CA ARG A 112 23.19 10.40 -10.48
C ARG A 112 23.89 11.18 -11.58
N GLN A 113 25.08 10.74 -11.97
CA GLN A 113 25.75 11.25 -13.16
C GLN A 113 25.57 10.28 -14.31
N LEU A 114 25.28 10.80 -15.50
CA LEU A 114 25.19 10.01 -16.71
C LEU A 114 25.72 10.81 -17.90
N ALA A 115 26.79 10.31 -18.53
CA ALA A 115 27.38 10.93 -19.73
C ALA A 115 27.75 12.41 -19.55
N GLY A 116 28.27 12.78 -18.37
CA GLY A 116 28.64 14.16 -18.04
C GLY A 116 27.48 15.05 -17.57
N LEU A 117 26.24 14.54 -17.60
CA LEU A 117 25.05 15.23 -17.10
C LEU A 117 24.72 14.80 -15.68
N HIS A 118 24.07 15.68 -14.92
CA HIS A 118 23.52 15.37 -13.60
C HIS A 118 22.03 15.09 -13.74
N GLN A 119 21.55 13.94 -13.27
CA GLN A 119 20.14 13.60 -13.26
C GLN A 119 19.63 13.53 -11.82
N ALA A 120 18.63 14.35 -11.50
CA ALA A 120 17.82 14.16 -10.30
C ALA A 120 16.73 13.15 -10.61
N VAL A 121 16.62 12.11 -9.79
CA VAL A 121 15.53 11.13 -9.86
C VAL A 121 14.72 11.24 -8.59
N VAL A 122 13.42 11.50 -8.75
CA VAL A 122 12.44 11.51 -7.64
C VAL A 122 11.53 10.31 -7.81
N GLU A 123 11.47 9.47 -6.79
CA GLU A 123 10.58 8.31 -6.71
C GLU A 123 9.96 8.30 -5.32
N ILE A 124 8.64 8.50 -5.26
CA ILE A 124 7.87 8.46 -4.02
C ILE A 124 6.78 7.41 -4.20
N SER A 125 6.76 6.43 -3.30
CA SER A 125 5.71 5.41 -3.28
C SER A 125 4.67 5.81 -2.25
N ALA A 126 3.40 5.69 -2.59
CA ALA A 126 2.30 5.94 -1.68
C ALA A 126 1.15 4.95 -1.93
N SER A 127 0.31 4.79 -0.92
CA SER A 127 -0.86 3.93 -0.95
C SER A 127 -2.04 4.61 -0.26
N VAL A 128 -3.24 4.49 -0.82
CA VAL A 128 -4.48 4.76 -0.10
C VAL A 128 -4.74 3.55 0.78
N LEU A 129 -4.63 3.72 2.08
CA LEU A 129 -4.79 2.67 3.08
C LEU A 129 -6.14 2.84 3.77
N VAL A 130 -6.90 1.77 3.89
CA VAL A 130 -8.14 1.72 4.68
C VAL A 130 -7.95 0.73 5.82
N TYR A 131 -8.24 1.17 7.03
CA TYR A 131 -8.02 0.43 8.25
C TYR A 131 -9.30 0.41 9.09
N ASP A 132 -9.69 -0.77 9.56
CA ASP A 132 -10.72 -0.88 10.58
C ASP A 132 -10.06 -0.62 11.95
N VAL A 133 -10.47 0.44 12.66
CA VAL A 133 -9.84 0.80 13.94
C VAL A 133 -10.45 0.10 15.16
N ALA A 134 -11.62 -0.52 15.04
CA ALA A 134 -12.46 -0.84 16.20
C ALA A 134 -13.20 -2.17 16.16
N SER A 135 -13.17 -2.88 15.02
CA SER A 135 -13.48 -4.31 14.99
C SER A 135 -12.48 -5.07 15.86
N ASP A 136 -12.84 -6.30 16.22
CA ASP A 136 -11.92 -7.22 16.90
C ASP A 136 -10.75 -7.66 15.99
N GLU A 137 -10.73 -7.20 14.72
CA GLU A 137 -9.73 -7.52 13.71
C GLU A 137 -8.64 -6.44 13.59
N LYS A 138 -8.93 -5.18 13.90
CA LYS A 138 -8.04 -4.01 13.78
C LYS A 138 -6.99 -4.13 12.65
N ALA A 139 -7.46 -4.21 11.41
CA ALA A 139 -6.64 -4.63 10.28
C ALA A 139 -6.77 -3.69 9.06
N VAL A 140 -5.79 -3.79 8.16
CA VAL A 140 -5.85 -3.12 6.85
C VAL A 140 -6.85 -3.85 5.98
N VAL A 141 -8.04 -3.27 5.80
CA VAL A 141 -9.11 -3.87 4.99
C VAL A 141 -8.95 -3.60 3.49
N ALA A 142 -8.19 -2.56 3.13
CA ALA A 142 -7.82 -2.30 1.74
C ALA A 142 -6.54 -1.48 1.65
N SER A 143 -5.74 -1.74 0.61
CA SER A 143 -4.59 -0.91 0.24
C SER A 143 -4.55 -0.74 -1.28
N PHE A 144 -4.57 0.50 -1.74
CA PHE A 144 -4.52 0.82 -3.17
C PHE A 144 -3.23 1.60 -3.45
N PRO A 145 -2.25 1.01 -4.16
CA PRO A 145 -1.04 1.74 -4.50
C PRO A 145 -1.39 2.94 -5.40
N VAL A 146 -0.71 4.06 -5.18
CA VAL A 146 -0.81 5.26 -6.01
C VAL A 146 0.32 5.20 -7.02
N GLY A 147 -0.01 4.87 -8.26
CA GLY A 147 0.97 4.68 -9.32
C GLY A 147 1.49 6.00 -9.87
N LEU A 148 2.71 6.36 -9.50
CA LEU A 148 3.48 7.40 -10.19
C LEU A 148 4.89 6.88 -10.44
N GLY A 149 5.33 6.90 -11.70
CA GLY A 149 6.67 6.43 -12.07
C GLY A 149 7.77 7.34 -11.51
N PRO A 150 9.05 6.94 -11.58
CA PRO A 150 10.14 7.83 -11.23
C PRO A 150 10.17 9.04 -12.17
N TYR A 151 10.25 10.24 -11.61
CA TYR A 151 10.48 11.46 -12.37
C TYR A 151 11.98 11.73 -12.51
N VAL A 152 12.43 12.16 -13.68
CA VAL A 152 13.84 12.43 -13.96
C VAL A 152 14.00 13.83 -14.53
N GLU A 153 14.76 14.67 -13.83
CA GLU A 153 15.21 15.98 -14.33
C GLU A 153 16.69 15.92 -14.68
N THR A 154 17.09 16.55 -15.79
CA THR A 154 18.49 16.57 -16.23
C THR A 154 19.08 17.98 -16.15
N TYR A 155 20.28 18.09 -15.58
CA TYR A 155 21.04 19.32 -15.38
C TYR A 155 22.37 19.20 -16.12
N GLU A 156 22.66 20.15 -17.00
CA GLU A 156 23.84 20.11 -17.88
C GLU A 156 25.12 20.61 -17.22
N HIS A 157 25.02 21.62 -16.34
CA HIS A 157 26.19 22.38 -15.89
C HIS A 157 26.66 22.01 -14.48
N SER A 158 25.74 21.67 -13.59
CA SER A 158 26.05 21.38 -12.18
C SER A 158 25.02 20.43 -11.57
N ALA A 159 25.42 19.80 -10.47
CA ALA A 159 24.49 19.02 -9.65
C ALA A 159 23.36 19.92 -9.11
N PRO A 160 22.11 19.42 -9.05
CA PRO A 160 21.00 20.17 -8.49
C PRO A 160 21.25 20.52 -7.02
N THR A 161 20.89 21.74 -6.66
CA THR A 161 20.92 22.23 -5.28
C THR A 161 19.82 21.55 -4.43
N PRO A 162 19.95 21.55 -3.09
CA PRO A 162 18.90 21.05 -2.21
C PRO A 162 17.53 21.68 -2.44
N GLN A 163 17.49 22.97 -2.80
CA GLN A 163 16.26 23.71 -3.10
C GLN A 163 15.64 23.27 -4.43
N GLN A 164 16.45 22.97 -5.45
CA GLN A 164 15.94 22.41 -6.71
C GLN A 164 15.35 21.02 -6.49
N LEU A 165 16.00 20.18 -5.69
CA LEU A 165 15.45 18.87 -5.32
C LEU A 165 14.13 19.00 -4.53
N ASP A 166 14.02 19.97 -3.63
CA ASP A 166 12.77 20.25 -2.92
C ASP A 166 11.64 20.65 -3.88
N ARG A 167 11.92 21.47 -4.91
CA ARG A 167 10.93 21.83 -5.95
C ARG A 167 10.52 20.64 -6.81
N LEU A 168 11.44 19.72 -7.11
CA LEU A 168 11.09 18.49 -7.82
C LEU A 168 10.17 17.60 -6.98
N VAL A 169 10.43 17.46 -5.68
CA VAL A 169 9.53 16.74 -4.77
C VAL A 169 8.17 17.42 -4.67
N GLU A 170 8.13 18.75 -4.57
CA GLU A 170 6.89 19.51 -4.60
C GLU A 170 6.09 19.24 -5.87
N GLY A 171 6.72 19.39 -7.04
CA GLY A 171 6.07 19.13 -8.33
C GLY A 171 5.68 17.66 -8.52
N TYR A 172 6.41 16.71 -7.94
CA TYR A 172 6.03 15.29 -7.95
C TYR A 172 4.75 15.04 -7.14
N LEU A 173 4.62 15.70 -5.98
CA LEU A 173 3.44 15.57 -5.12
C LEU A 173 2.22 16.28 -5.69
N PHE A 174 2.40 17.49 -6.22
CA PHE A 174 1.31 18.41 -6.58
C PHE A 174 1.09 18.57 -8.09
N GLY A 175 1.97 18.04 -8.94
CA GLY A 175 1.95 18.24 -10.39
C GLY A 175 2.71 19.48 -10.84
N GLY A 176 2.70 19.73 -12.15
CA GLY A 176 3.32 20.92 -12.75
C GLY A 176 4.81 20.77 -13.11
N LEU A 177 5.31 19.54 -13.21
CA LEU A 177 6.62 19.27 -13.79
C LEU A 177 6.50 18.94 -15.28
N SER A 178 7.60 19.05 -16.01
CA SER A 178 7.66 18.71 -17.44
C SER A 178 7.31 17.23 -17.65
N ASN A 179 6.23 16.94 -18.38
CA ASN A 179 5.67 15.60 -18.59
C ASN A 179 5.05 14.94 -17.34
N LEU A 180 4.76 15.72 -16.30
CA LEU A 180 3.97 15.27 -15.15
C LEU A 180 2.96 16.38 -14.79
N GLU A 181 1.84 16.38 -15.51
CA GLU A 181 0.75 17.34 -15.29
C GLU A 181 0.04 17.07 -13.96
N ALA A 182 -0.42 15.84 -13.75
CA ALA A 182 -1.03 15.38 -12.50
C ALA A 182 0.02 14.81 -11.54
N GLY A 183 0.06 15.34 -10.32
CA GLY A 183 0.94 14.86 -9.26
C GLY A 183 0.37 13.68 -8.48
N LEU A 184 1.17 13.14 -7.55
CA LEU A 184 0.82 11.98 -6.72
C LEU A 184 -0.50 12.19 -5.96
N ILE A 185 -0.76 13.40 -5.45
CA ILE A 185 -1.98 13.70 -4.70
C ILE A 185 -3.22 13.63 -5.60
N GLU A 186 -3.14 14.14 -6.83
CA GLU A 186 -4.25 14.07 -7.78
C GLU A 186 -4.54 12.63 -8.21
N THR A 187 -3.48 11.86 -8.48
CA THR A 187 -3.59 10.42 -8.76
C THR A 187 -4.25 9.67 -7.59
N ALA A 188 -3.86 10.00 -6.35
CA ALA A 188 -4.47 9.40 -5.16
C ALA A 188 -5.97 9.72 -5.05
N ILE A 189 -6.38 10.96 -5.34
CA ILE A 189 -7.79 11.38 -5.31
C ILE A 189 -8.60 10.62 -6.36
N SER A 190 -8.07 10.45 -7.58
CA SER A 190 -8.70 9.63 -8.62
C SER A 190 -8.88 8.17 -8.19
N ASN A 191 -7.85 7.58 -7.57
CA ASN A 191 -7.92 6.22 -7.04
C ASN A 191 -8.98 6.10 -5.93
N MET A 192 -9.06 7.08 -5.03
CA MET A 192 -10.07 7.09 -3.96
C MET A 192 -11.50 7.12 -4.51
N GLN A 193 -11.77 7.84 -5.60
CA GLN A 193 -13.13 7.97 -6.16
C GLN A 193 -13.72 6.64 -6.67
N SER A 194 -12.86 5.77 -7.20
CA SER A 194 -13.24 4.49 -7.80
C SER A 194 -12.96 3.27 -6.92
N ALA A 195 -12.43 3.47 -5.70
CA ALA A 195 -12.08 2.39 -4.79
C ALA A 195 -13.32 1.64 -4.26
N ASP A 196 -13.35 0.32 -4.48
CA ASP A 196 -14.30 -0.60 -3.85
C ASP A 196 -13.74 -1.07 -2.51
N ILE A 197 -14.38 -0.66 -1.41
CA ILE A 197 -13.95 -0.95 -0.04
C ILE A 197 -14.91 -1.98 0.56
N LYS A 198 -14.41 -3.19 0.80
CA LYS A 198 -15.15 -4.28 1.43
C LYS A 198 -14.84 -4.37 2.93
N TYR A 199 -15.84 -4.75 3.73
CA TYR A 199 -15.83 -4.56 5.19
C TYR A 199 -15.38 -5.78 6.00
N ARG A 200 -15.48 -7.03 5.50
CA ARG A 200 -15.34 -8.22 6.35
C ARG A 200 -14.68 -9.40 5.65
N TYR A 201 -13.86 -10.11 6.41
CA TYR A 201 -13.18 -11.34 6.06
C TYR A 201 -13.41 -12.37 7.19
N ALA A 202 -13.48 -13.67 6.88
CA ALA A 202 -13.87 -14.68 7.87
C ALA A 202 -12.73 -15.04 8.84
N ALA A 203 -11.48 -15.13 8.35
CA ALA A 203 -10.27 -15.37 9.14
C ALA A 203 -9.26 -14.21 9.00
N LYS A 204 -8.35 -14.11 9.98
CA LYS A 204 -7.38 -13.02 10.10
C LYS A 204 -5.98 -13.51 9.75
N ILE A 205 -5.32 -12.84 8.81
CA ILE A 205 -3.90 -13.05 8.55
C ILE A 205 -3.09 -11.81 8.93
N GLY A 206 -1.94 -12.00 9.55
CA GLY A 206 -1.03 -10.93 9.95
C GLY A 206 0.41 -11.20 9.51
N ILE A 207 1.24 -10.17 9.55
CA ILE A 207 2.69 -10.36 9.50
C ILE A 207 3.15 -10.65 10.93
N GLY A 208 3.52 -11.90 11.23
CA GLY A 208 3.91 -12.32 12.58
C GLY A 208 5.37 -12.01 12.89
N SER A 209 6.27 -12.33 11.97
CA SER A 209 7.71 -12.11 12.16
C SER A 209 8.42 -11.70 10.87
N VAL A 210 9.43 -10.87 11.03
CA VAL A 210 10.40 -10.54 9.98
C VAL A 210 11.79 -10.68 10.57
N ALA A 211 12.66 -11.36 9.83
CA ALA A 211 14.07 -11.49 10.16
C ALA A 211 14.93 -11.10 8.96
N ILE A 212 16.12 -10.58 9.23
CA ILE A 212 17.07 -10.14 8.20
C ILE A 212 18.44 -10.65 8.60
N ALA A 213 19.07 -11.45 7.75
CA ALA A 213 20.43 -11.89 7.97
C ALA A 213 21.41 -10.69 7.95
N GLU A 214 22.52 -10.81 8.68
CA GLU A 214 23.51 -9.73 8.85
C GLU A 214 24.02 -9.18 7.51
N GLU A 215 24.35 -10.06 6.56
CA GLU A 215 24.81 -9.66 5.22
C GLU A 215 23.74 -8.88 4.44
N ALA A 216 22.47 -9.26 4.58
CA ALA A 216 21.36 -8.55 3.96
C ALA A 216 21.11 -7.19 4.63
N ALA A 217 21.18 -7.14 5.96
CA ALA A 217 21.04 -5.91 6.74
C ALA A 217 22.14 -4.89 6.42
N ALA A 218 23.38 -5.36 6.20
CA ALA A 218 24.50 -4.50 5.82
C ALA A 218 24.25 -3.74 4.49
N LEU A 219 23.58 -4.37 3.53
CA LEU A 219 23.21 -3.74 2.25
C LEU A 219 22.03 -2.77 2.38
N MET A 220 21.17 -2.97 3.38
CA MET A 220 20.04 -2.10 3.70
C MET A 220 20.46 -0.87 4.51
N ALA A 221 21.44 -1.00 5.40
CA ALA A 221 21.88 0.02 6.35
C ALA A 221 22.09 1.43 5.77
N PRO A 222 22.66 1.62 4.55
CA PRO A 222 22.81 2.95 3.97
C PRO A 222 21.49 3.71 3.76
N ASN A 223 20.35 3.02 3.69
CA ASN A 223 19.04 3.62 3.42
C ASN A 223 18.14 3.72 4.65
N PHE A 224 18.41 2.95 5.71
CA PHE A 224 17.53 2.88 6.89
C PHE A 224 18.23 3.26 8.21
N GLY A 225 19.54 3.57 8.16
CA GLY A 225 20.40 3.50 9.33
C GLY A 225 20.58 2.05 9.77
N SER A 226 21.60 1.73 10.55
CA SER A 226 21.85 0.37 11.06
C SER A 226 20.79 -0.13 12.07
N ASP A 227 19.55 0.35 11.97
CA ASP A 227 18.42 0.04 12.84
C ASP A 227 17.59 -1.09 12.25
N GLN A 228 17.78 -2.29 12.78
CA GLN A 228 17.13 -3.50 12.32
C GLN A 228 15.59 -3.43 12.42
N ASN A 229 15.05 -2.76 13.45
CA ASN A 229 13.60 -2.60 13.59
C ASN A 229 12.99 -1.81 12.43
N VAL A 230 13.71 -0.81 11.92
CA VAL A 230 13.26 -0.01 10.78
C VAL A 230 13.24 -0.85 9.50
N MET A 231 14.28 -1.67 9.29
CA MET A 231 14.37 -2.57 8.15
C MET A 231 13.29 -3.66 8.18
N GLU A 232 13.06 -4.28 9.34
CA GLU A 232 12.02 -5.29 9.54
C GLU A 232 10.62 -4.71 9.32
N ALA A 233 10.33 -3.56 9.91
CA ALA A 233 9.05 -2.86 9.71
C ALA A 233 8.83 -2.47 8.25
N TYR A 234 9.90 -2.09 7.54
CA TYR A 234 9.84 -1.82 6.11
C TYR A 234 9.42 -3.08 5.33
N ILE A 235 10.11 -4.21 5.51
CA ILE A 235 9.79 -5.47 4.81
C ILE A 235 8.38 -5.93 5.15
N ALA A 236 8.01 -5.91 6.44
CA ALA A 236 6.68 -6.30 6.90
C ALA A 236 5.56 -5.54 6.19
N ARG A 237 5.69 -4.21 6.11
CA ARG A 237 4.69 -3.37 5.45
C ARG A 237 4.64 -3.60 3.95
N GLN A 238 5.79 -3.77 3.29
CA GLN A 238 5.84 -4.09 1.87
C GLN A 238 5.11 -5.41 1.59
N THR A 239 5.38 -6.44 2.41
CA THR A 239 4.72 -7.74 2.31
C THR A 239 3.23 -7.67 2.58
N ALA A 240 2.80 -6.99 3.65
CA ALA A 240 1.39 -6.80 3.98
C ALA A 240 0.63 -6.11 2.83
N ARG A 241 1.23 -5.08 2.24
CA ARG A 241 0.67 -4.38 1.08
C ARG A 241 0.54 -5.32 -0.12
N LEU A 242 1.61 -6.05 -0.46
CA LEU A 242 1.61 -7.00 -1.58
C LEU A 242 0.58 -8.12 -1.37
N LEU A 243 0.42 -8.62 -0.14
CA LEU A 243 -0.58 -9.62 0.22
C LEU A 243 -1.99 -9.06 0.02
N SER A 244 -2.32 -7.94 0.66
CA SER A 244 -3.65 -7.32 0.58
C SER A 244 -4.02 -6.96 -0.87
N THR A 245 -3.09 -6.37 -1.62
CA THR A 245 -3.33 -5.96 -3.01
C THR A 245 -3.52 -7.13 -3.97
N SER A 246 -2.72 -8.19 -3.85
CA SER A 246 -2.72 -9.33 -4.76
C SER A 246 -3.78 -10.37 -4.42
N GLN A 247 -4.02 -10.61 -3.13
CA GLN A 247 -4.93 -11.66 -2.65
C GLN A 247 -6.29 -11.11 -2.20
N LYS A 248 -6.46 -9.78 -2.14
CA LYS A 248 -7.70 -9.13 -1.71
C LYS A 248 -8.14 -9.55 -0.31
N VAL A 249 -7.18 -9.79 0.58
CA VAL A 249 -7.40 -10.12 2.00
C VAL A 249 -7.06 -8.93 2.88
N SER A 250 -7.71 -8.86 4.04
CA SER A 250 -7.30 -7.93 5.10
C SER A 250 -6.06 -8.46 5.81
N VAL A 251 -5.12 -7.57 6.15
CA VAL A 251 -3.87 -7.95 6.80
C VAL A 251 -3.70 -7.18 8.10
N ILE A 252 -3.53 -7.89 9.20
CA ILE A 252 -3.13 -7.30 10.48
C ILE A 252 -1.69 -6.78 10.31
N PRO A 253 -1.45 -5.48 10.54
CA PRO A 253 -0.12 -4.90 10.38
C PRO A 253 0.84 -5.51 11.40
N TYR A 254 2.13 -5.56 11.09
CA TYR A 254 3.15 -6.09 11.98
C TYR A 254 3.23 -5.37 13.33
N ARG A 255 3.09 -4.03 13.30
CA ARG A 255 3.12 -3.15 14.47
C ARG A 255 2.25 -1.92 14.17
N VAL A 256 1.73 -1.28 15.22
CA VAL A 256 1.09 0.04 15.08
C VAL A 256 2.14 1.08 14.73
N ASP A 257 1.91 1.82 13.65
CA ASP A 257 2.76 2.92 13.21
C ASP A 257 2.03 4.27 13.26
N SER A 258 2.73 5.33 12.86
CA SER A 258 2.17 6.68 12.89
C SER A 258 0.95 6.88 11.97
N ALA A 259 0.82 6.09 10.89
CA ALA A 259 -0.35 6.13 10.01
C ALA A 259 -1.58 5.53 10.71
N VAL A 260 -1.44 4.37 11.34
CA VAL A 260 -2.52 3.75 12.14
C VAL A 260 -2.90 4.67 13.30
N ALA A 261 -1.94 5.23 14.01
CA ALA A 261 -2.19 6.16 15.11
C ALA A 261 -2.99 7.41 14.64
N GLN A 262 -2.67 7.97 13.48
CA GLN A 262 -3.38 9.12 12.91
C GLN A 262 -4.83 8.77 12.53
N MET A 263 -5.07 7.58 11.99
CA MET A 263 -6.42 7.09 11.65
C MET A 263 -7.30 6.92 12.91
N VAL A 264 -6.75 6.35 13.98
CA VAL A 264 -7.46 6.16 15.26
C VAL A 264 -7.98 7.49 15.86
N LEU A 265 -7.28 8.60 15.65
CA LEU A 265 -7.68 9.92 16.17
C LEU A 265 -8.97 10.47 15.56
N ARG A 266 -9.44 9.89 14.45
CA ARG A 266 -10.72 10.26 13.81
C ARG A 266 -11.95 9.73 14.55
N PHE A 267 -11.76 8.94 15.60
CA PHE A 267 -12.84 8.26 16.28
C PHE A 267 -13.09 8.75 17.71
N THR A 268 -14.33 8.55 18.15
CA THR A 268 -14.80 8.76 19.54
C THR A 268 -15.64 7.56 20.01
N GLY A 269 -15.96 7.49 21.30
CA GLY A 269 -16.86 6.48 21.84
C GLY A 269 -16.20 5.23 22.44
N LYS A 270 -14.87 5.07 22.32
CA LYS A 270 -14.03 4.08 23.04
C LYS A 270 -12.73 4.74 23.55
N LYS A 271 -12.03 4.11 24.51
CA LYS A 271 -10.72 4.59 25.00
C LYS A 271 -9.66 4.42 23.89
N THR A 272 -8.96 5.49 23.55
CA THR A 272 -7.96 5.51 22.46
C THR A 272 -6.84 4.49 22.64
N THR A 273 -6.36 4.23 23.87
CA THR A 273 -5.30 3.25 24.14
C THR A 273 -5.69 1.83 23.71
N VAL A 274 -6.95 1.45 23.89
CA VAL A 274 -7.46 0.13 23.49
C VAL A 274 -7.44 -0.04 21.97
N LEU A 275 -7.46 1.05 21.20
CA LEU A 275 -7.44 1.04 19.74
C LEU A 275 -6.01 0.87 19.16
N LEU A 276 -4.96 1.03 19.97
CA LEU A 276 -3.56 0.93 19.53
C LEU A 276 -2.92 -0.44 19.81
N GLU A 277 -3.66 -1.38 20.40
CA GLU A 277 -3.23 -2.78 20.52
C GLU A 277 -3.68 -3.55 19.28
N LEU A 278 -2.82 -4.39 18.70
CA LEU A 278 -3.19 -5.26 17.58
C LEU A 278 -3.78 -6.57 18.10
N PRO A 279 -4.80 -7.14 17.45
CA PRO A 279 -5.30 -8.45 17.80
C PRO A 279 -4.34 -9.53 17.30
N GLU A 280 -4.43 -10.70 17.93
CA GLU A 280 -3.74 -11.89 17.44
C GLU A 280 -4.41 -12.37 16.14
N PRO A 281 -3.61 -12.67 15.10
CA PRO A 281 -4.11 -13.23 13.85
C PRO A 281 -4.38 -14.73 13.98
N ASP A 282 -5.33 -15.25 13.21
CA ASP A 282 -5.58 -16.69 13.07
C ASP A 282 -4.47 -17.36 12.25
N TYR A 283 -3.80 -16.59 11.37
CA TYR A 283 -2.68 -17.02 10.56
C TYR A 283 -1.55 -16.00 10.54
N GLN A 284 -0.31 -16.45 10.62
CA GLN A 284 0.88 -15.60 10.66
C GLN A 284 1.78 -15.85 9.46
N LEU A 285 2.04 -14.79 8.69
CA LEU A 285 3.06 -14.80 7.67
C LEU A 285 4.41 -14.41 8.28
N SER A 286 5.45 -15.19 8.01
CA SER A 286 6.83 -14.89 8.35
C SER A 286 7.68 -14.62 7.10
N VAL A 287 8.59 -13.64 7.19
CA VAL A 287 9.54 -13.32 6.10
C VAL A 287 10.95 -13.21 6.67
N ASN A 288 11.81 -14.16 6.31
CA ASN A 288 13.23 -14.13 6.67
C ASN A 288 14.09 -13.83 5.44
N VAL A 289 14.62 -12.61 5.35
CA VAL A 289 15.50 -12.20 4.25
C VAL A 289 16.91 -12.73 4.50
N GLU A 290 17.30 -13.72 3.72
CA GLU A 290 18.54 -14.47 3.91
C GLU A 290 19.74 -13.76 3.28
N ARG A 291 19.60 -13.27 2.04
CA ARG A 291 20.71 -12.61 1.34
C ARG A 291 20.26 -11.85 0.10
N PHE A 292 21.12 -10.91 -0.28
CA PHE A 292 21.11 -10.26 -1.58
C PHE A 292 22.40 -10.61 -2.33
N ALA A 293 22.30 -10.85 -3.64
CA ALA A 293 23.45 -11.23 -4.45
C ALA A 293 23.44 -10.52 -5.81
N ARG A 294 24.63 -10.18 -6.31
CA ARG A 294 24.81 -9.60 -7.63
C ARG A 294 25.80 -10.40 -8.46
N LYS A 295 25.49 -10.58 -9.75
CA LYS A 295 26.38 -11.23 -10.73
C LYS A 295 26.42 -10.46 -12.04
N LEU A 296 27.62 -10.21 -12.56
CA LEU A 296 27.80 -9.70 -13.93
C LEU A 296 27.51 -10.84 -14.92
N THR A 297 26.60 -10.61 -15.87
CA THR A 297 26.21 -11.62 -16.86
C THR A 297 26.68 -11.31 -18.27
N GLN A 298 26.75 -10.02 -18.63
CA GLN A 298 27.22 -9.59 -19.94
C GLN A 298 27.93 -8.24 -19.79
N GLU A 299 28.90 -7.99 -20.64
CA GLU A 299 29.66 -6.75 -20.65
C GLU A 299 30.07 -6.41 -22.07
N ASN A 300 30.00 -5.12 -22.42
CA ASN A 300 30.54 -4.59 -23.66
C ASN A 300 31.24 -3.23 -23.41
N LYS A 301 31.56 -2.51 -24.50
CA LYS A 301 32.26 -1.21 -24.43
C LYS A 301 31.43 -0.11 -23.78
N HIS A 302 30.10 -0.24 -23.73
CA HIS A 302 29.19 0.81 -23.29
C HIS A 302 28.44 0.46 -22.00
N GLU A 303 28.12 -0.82 -21.79
CA GLU A 303 27.27 -1.27 -20.69
C GLU A 303 27.73 -2.59 -20.06
N GLN A 304 27.36 -2.75 -18.79
CA GLN A 304 27.43 -3.97 -18.02
C GLN A 304 26.01 -4.39 -17.64
N LEU A 305 25.65 -5.65 -17.92
CA LEU A 305 24.39 -6.25 -17.52
C LEU A 305 24.63 -7.10 -16.27
N PHE A 306 24.00 -6.69 -15.17
CA PHE A 306 24.00 -7.40 -13.91
C PHE A 306 22.66 -8.08 -13.64
N VAL A 307 22.73 -9.20 -12.95
CA VAL A 307 21.59 -9.84 -12.28
C VAL A 307 21.71 -9.53 -10.79
N TYR A 308 20.64 -8.98 -10.23
CA TYR A 308 20.47 -8.75 -8.80
C TYR A 308 19.42 -9.73 -8.29
N ALA A 309 19.76 -10.52 -7.28
CA ALA A 309 18.90 -11.55 -6.71
C ALA A 309 18.64 -11.27 -5.23
N ALA A 310 17.43 -11.61 -4.79
CA ALA A 310 17.05 -11.70 -3.40
C ALA A 310 16.72 -13.17 -3.07
N ARG A 311 17.06 -13.59 -1.85
CA ARG A 311 16.66 -14.88 -1.30
C ARG A 311 16.01 -14.66 0.05
N ALA A 312 14.85 -15.28 0.26
CA ALA A 312 14.12 -15.19 1.50
C ALA A 312 13.33 -16.48 1.75
N THR A 313 13.19 -16.85 3.02
CA THR A 313 12.23 -17.86 3.45
C THR A 313 10.91 -17.16 3.75
N ILE A 314 9.82 -17.65 3.17
CA ILE A 314 8.46 -17.22 3.49
C ILE A 314 7.74 -18.38 4.17
N GLY A 315 7.14 -18.12 5.32
CA GLY A 315 6.34 -19.10 6.06
C GLY A 315 4.92 -18.61 6.33
N ILE A 316 3.99 -19.55 6.50
CA ILE A 316 2.64 -19.34 6.99
C ILE A 316 2.40 -20.37 8.09
N ASP A 317 2.05 -19.87 9.27
CA ASP A 317 1.69 -20.66 10.45
C ASP A 317 0.24 -20.35 10.84
N ASP A 318 -0.46 -21.29 11.46
CA ASP A 318 -1.76 -21.04 12.08
C ASP A 318 -1.64 -20.53 13.54
N ASP A 319 -2.77 -20.31 14.20
CA ASP A 319 -2.85 -19.82 15.58
C ASP A 319 -2.38 -20.85 16.62
N PHE A 320 -2.31 -22.13 16.26
CA PHE A 320 -1.73 -23.19 17.08
C PHE A 320 -0.22 -23.34 16.88
N GLY A 321 0.36 -22.64 15.90
CA GLY A 321 1.76 -22.70 15.54
C GLY A 321 2.12 -23.86 14.61
N ASP A 322 1.12 -24.48 13.97
CA ASP A 322 1.34 -25.49 12.95
C ASP A 322 1.74 -24.82 11.63
N GLN A 323 2.85 -25.31 11.05
CA GLN A 323 3.42 -24.77 9.84
C GLN A 323 2.60 -25.22 8.61
N VAL A 324 1.86 -24.29 8.01
CA VAL A 324 1.06 -24.53 6.78
C VAL A 324 1.95 -24.51 5.55
N TYR A 325 2.92 -23.60 5.52
CA TYR A 325 3.86 -23.45 4.41
C TYR A 325 5.18 -22.91 4.94
N GLN A 326 6.32 -23.40 4.45
CA GLN A 326 7.60 -22.72 4.67
C GLN A 326 8.61 -23.13 3.62
N GLU A 327 9.04 -22.19 2.79
CA GLU A 327 10.05 -22.46 1.78
C GLU A 327 11.02 -21.30 1.56
N SER A 328 12.28 -21.65 1.33
CA SER A 328 13.34 -20.72 0.95
C SER A 328 13.33 -20.52 -0.56
N MET A 329 13.02 -19.30 -0.98
CA MET A 329 12.81 -18.94 -2.38
C MET A 329 13.77 -17.85 -2.82
N LYS A 330 13.92 -17.71 -4.14
CA LYS A 330 14.72 -16.67 -4.78
C LYS A 330 13.97 -16.04 -5.95
N ASN A 331 14.26 -14.77 -6.19
CA ASN A 331 13.89 -14.09 -7.42
C ASN A 331 15.00 -13.10 -7.82
N TYR A 332 14.98 -12.63 -9.06
CA TYR A 332 16.00 -11.75 -9.59
C TYR A 332 15.46 -10.70 -10.55
N VAL A 333 16.22 -9.63 -10.70
CA VAL A 333 15.99 -8.57 -11.69
C VAL A 333 17.26 -8.32 -12.49
N HIS A 334 17.08 -7.96 -13.76
CA HIS A 334 18.17 -7.55 -14.63
C HIS A 334 18.35 -6.03 -14.55
N LYS A 335 19.59 -5.57 -14.40
CA LYS A 335 19.94 -4.16 -14.42
C LYS A 335 21.09 -3.91 -15.38
N LYS A 336 20.83 -3.08 -16.39
CA LYS A 336 21.87 -2.49 -17.22
C LYS A 336 22.47 -1.29 -16.50
N ILE A 337 23.79 -1.25 -16.43
CA ILE A 337 24.58 -0.14 -15.89
C ILE A 337 25.48 0.35 -17.01
N LEU A 338 25.34 1.63 -17.36
CA LEU A 338 26.20 2.26 -18.35
C LEU A 338 27.56 2.56 -17.72
N ARG A 339 28.66 2.38 -18.46
CA ARG A 339 30.00 2.73 -17.94
C ARG A 339 30.16 4.23 -17.64
N SER A 340 29.33 5.05 -18.28
CA SER A 340 29.23 6.49 -18.03
C SER A 340 28.43 6.84 -16.76
N GLN A 341 27.93 5.84 -16.02
CA GLN A 341 27.22 5.99 -14.76
C GLN A 341 28.10 5.49 -13.61
N PRO A 342 28.86 6.37 -12.93
CA PRO A 342 29.87 5.96 -11.96
C PRO A 342 29.27 5.37 -10.67
N ASN A 343 28.06 5.79 -10.28
CA ASN A 343 27.41 5.38 -9.05
C ASN A 343 25.94 5.02 -9.28
N ILE A 344 25.48 3.94 -8.64
CA ILE A 344 24.07 3.56 -8.57
C ILE A 344 23.67 3.27 -7.12
N ASN A 345 22.42 3.58 -6.76
CA ASN A 345 21.86 3.05 -5.52
C ASN A 345 21.42 1.60 -5.76
N GLU A 346 22.25 0.65 -5.35
CA GLU A 346 21.99 -0.79 -5.55
C GLU A 346 20.80 -1.28 -4.74
N TRP A 347 20.51 -0.67 -3.59
CA TRP A 347 19.38 -1.05 -2.75
C TRP A 347 18.05 -0.98 -3.52
N VAL A 348 17.85 0.04 -4.35
CA VAL A 348 16.65 0.18 -5.19
C VAL A 348 16.46 -1.04 -6.10
N VAL A 349 17.55 -1.63 -6.58
CA VAL A 349 17.51 -2.81 -7.45
C VAL A 349 17.26 -4.08 -6.63
N TYR A 350 17.90 -4.23 -5.47
CA TYR A 350 17.65 -5.35 -4.56
C TYR A 350 16.22 -5.36 -4.01
N ARG A 351 15.68 -4.18 -3.67
CA ARG A 351 14.27 -3.99 -3.31
C ARG A 351 13.35 -4.59 -4.37
N GLY A 352 13.57 -4.26 -5.64
CA GLY A 352 12.76 -4.80 -6.74
C GLY A 352 12.84 -6.34 -6.84
N ALA A 353 14.00 -6.95 -6.57
CA ALA A 353 14.12 -8.40 -6.51
C ALA A 353 13.33 -9.02 -5.36
N LEU A 354 13.33 -8.41 -4.18
CA LEU A 354 12.57 -8.87 -3.01
C LEU A 354 11.05 -8.69 -3.19
N GLU A 355 10.63 -7.54 -3.75
CA GLU A 355 9.23 -7.28 -4.08
C GLU A 355 8.72 -8.30 -5.12
N ASN A 356 9.50 -8.58 -6.17
CA ASN A 356 9.17 -9.60 -7.15
C ASN A 356 9.11 -11.00 -6.53
N LEU A 357 10.03 -11.35 -5.61
CA LEU A 357 9.98 -12.63 -4.89
C LEU A 357 8.64 -12.79 -4.17
N THR A 358 8.28 -11.79 -3.37
CA THR A 358 7.06 -11.78 -2.55
C THR A 358 5.80 -11.78 -3.42
N LEU A 359 5.75 -10.93 -4.45
CA LEU A 359 4.61 -10.85 -5.37
C LEU A 359 4.43 -12.15 -6.16
N THR A 360 5.52 -12.72 -6.70
CA THR A 360 5.43 -13.97 -7.46
C THR A 360 5.02 -15.14 -6.56
N PHE A 361 5.45 -15.19 -5.30
CA PHE A 361 4.93 -16.15 -4.31
C PHE A 361 3.41 -16.05 -4.18
N PHE A 362 2.87 -14.85 -3.93
CA PHE A 362 1.41 -14.67 -3.85
C PHE A 362 0.69 -15.06 -5.14
N GLN A 363 1.27 -14.79 -6.32
CA GLN A 363 0.71 -15.27 -7.59
C GLN A 363 0.68 -16.79 -7.69
N GLN A 364 1.66 -17.50 -7.10
CA GLN A 364 1.67 -18.97 -7.12
C GLN A 364 0.60 -19.58 -6.22
N LEU A 365 0.18 -18.90 -5.15
CA LEU A 365 -0.94 -19.35 -4.32
C LEU A 365 -2.25 -19.41 -5.12
N ALA A 366 -2.47 -18.44 -6.01
CA ALA A 366 -3.65 -18.42 -6.88
C ALA A 366 -3.53 -19.36 -8.09
N ALA A 367 -2.35 -19.41 -8.73
CA ALA A 367 -2.12 -20.19 -9.93
C ALA A 367 -0.65 -20.67 -10.02
N PRO A 368 -0.34 -21.87 -9.51
CA PRO A 368 1.02 -22.42 -9.57
C PRO A 368 1.50 -22.63 -11.02
N GLN A 369 2.70 -22.14 -11.34
CA GLN A 369 3.28 -22.20 -12.68
C GLN A 369 4.58 -23.01 -12.70
N ALA A 370 4.72 -23.89 -13.70
CA ALA A 370 5.91 -24.75 -13.86
C ALA A 370 7.24 -23.96 -13.92
N GLY A 371 7.24 -22.78 -14.57
CA GLY A 371 8.43 -21.93 -14.68
C GLY A 371 8.93 -21.43 -13.33
N TRP A 372 8.03 -21.21 -12.37
CA TRP A 372 8.40 -20.80 -11.02
C TRP A 372 9.06 -21.95 -10.24
N PHE A 373 8.50 -23.16 -10.29
CA PHE A 373 9.13 -24.33 -9.66
C PHE A 373 10.54 -24.57 -10.21
N ASN A 374 10.72 -24.45 -11.53
CA ASN A 374 12.02 -24.57 -12.18
C ASN A 374 12.99 -23.47 -11.72
N LEU A 375 12.52 -22.22 -11.58
CA LEU A 375 13.32 -21.13 -11.06
C LEU A 375 13.80 -21.40 -9.64
N GLN A 376 12.92 -21.91 -8.77
CA GLN A 376 13.27 -22.25 -7.39
C GLN A 376 14.19 -23.48 -7.33
N GLY A 377 14.14 -24.36 -8.33
CA GLY A 377 14.85 -25.63 -8.35
C GLY A 377 14.09 -26.74 -7.63
N PHE A 378 12.76 -26.62 -7.51
CA PHE A 378 11.90 -27.64 -6.93
C PHE A 378 11.63 -28.73 -7.98
N GLU A 379 12.12 -29.94 -7.71
CA GLU A 379 12.02 -31.09 -8.61
C GLU A 379 11.51 -32.34 -7.88
N GLY A 380 11.08 -33.35 -8.64
CA GLY A 380 10.68 -34.65 -8.09
C GLY A 380 9.62 -34.56 -6.99
N ASP A 381 9.88 -35.20 -5.85
CA ASP A 381 8.96 -35.23 -4.71
C ASP A 381 8.92 -33.91 -3.95
N GLN A 382 10.00 -33.12 -3.93
CA GLN A 382 9.98 -31.77 -3.35
C GLN A 382 8.98 -30.88 -4.08
N ARG A 383 8.93 -30.94 -5.42
CA ARG A 383 7.94 -30.18 -6.18
C ARG A 383 6.50 -30.55 -5.81
N LYS A 384 6.23 -31.84 -5.61
CA LYS A 384 4.89 -32.31 -5.21
C LYS A 384 4.52 -31.81 -3.83
N GLN A 385 5.47 -31.84 -2.88
CA GLN A 385 5.28 -31.33 -1.53
C GLN A 385 4.98 -29.83 -1.55
N VAL A 386 5.85 -29.02 -2.17
CA VAL A 386 5.64 -27.57 -2.27
C VAL A 386 4.32 -27.24 -2.97
N GLN A 387 3.93 -28.01 -3.98
CA GLN A 387 2.64 -27.83 -4.64
C GLN A 387 1.46 -28.12 -3.69
N SER A 388 1.57 -29.14 -2.83
CA SER A 388 0.58 -29.41 -1.78
C SER A 388 0.52 -28.28 -0.76
N ASP A 389 1.68 -27.79 -0.30
CA ASP A 389 1.76 -26.74 0.71
C ASP A 389 1.24 -25.40 0.16
N LEU A 390 1.47 -25.11 -1.13
CA LEU A 390 0.87 -23.94 -1.80
C LEU A 390 -0.66 -24.04 -1.84
N LEU A 391 -1.24 -25.24 -2.02
CA LEU A 391 -2.69 -25.43 -1.98
C LEU A 391 -3.24 -25.20 -0.57
N ALA A 392 -2.56 -25.70 0.47
CA ALA A 392 -2.94 -25.46 1.86
C ALA A 392 -2.87 -23.95 2.21
N ALA A 393 -1.80 -23.28 1.80
CA ALA A 393 -1.67 -21.83 1.95
C ALA A 393 -2.73 -21.05 1.15
N ALA A 394 -3.13 -21.53 -0.03
CA ALA A 394 -4.23 -20.93 -0.79
C ALA A 394 -5.56 -21.07 -0.06
N GLU A 395 -5.84 -22.21 0.56
CA GLU A 395 -7.04 -22.43 1.37
C GLU A 395 -7.10 -21.50 2.59
N VAL A 396 -5.97 -21.27 3.27
CA VAL A 396 -5.85 -20.24 4.31
C VAL A 396 -6.27 -18.87 3.79
N LEU A 397 -5.80 -18.48 2.60
CA LEU A 397 -6.17 -17.20 2.01
C LEU A 397 -7.64 -17.13 1.60
N GLU A 398 -8.26 -18.22 1.15
CA GLU A 398 -9.71 -18.24 0.90
C GLU A 398 -10.51 -18.03 2.19
N GLN A 399 -10.05 -18.56 3.32
CA GLN A 399 -10.68 -18.29 4.62
C GLN A 399 -10.53 -16.81 5.04
N CYS A 400 -9.46 -16.16 4.58
CA CYS A 400 -9.20 -14.73 4.81
C CYS A 400 -9.85 -13.81 3.77
N ARG A 401 -10.64 -14.33 2.81
CA ARG A 401 -11.41 -13.57 1.81
C ARG A 401 -12.89 -13.50 2.19
#